data_AF-A0A522E8J2-F1
#
_entry.id   AF-A0A522E8J2-F1
#
_cell.length_a   1.000
_cell.length_b   1.000
_cell.length_c   1.000
_cell.angle_alpha   90.00
_cell.angle_beta   90.00
_cell.angle_gamma   90.00
#
_symmetry.space_group_name_H-M   'P 1'
#
loop_
_entity.id
_entity.type
_entity.pdbx_description
1 polymer ?
#
loop_
_entity_poly.entity_id
_entity_poly.type
_entity_poly.pdbx_seq_one_letter_code
_entity_poly.pdbx_strand_id
1 'polypeptide(L)'
;MHTFLLKVSPIAPSRAASNSLVGFALLLVVGGLFCLPMAAQAAPKNGFEALQISVPPSGFVMEPGETQEVLLTFKNIGTKTWTNSGSAYVSIYTYDPKYRVSDFKTDHWIDYTQAALLKESSVPVGSIGSISLVLKAPKSEGTYEETFHLAAEDVAWIPGGEFTLTINVTDEEEEEPSIGSQDLSLENPLSDGEASPESNGLSATVLLRSEKSVEAQAGEVIPYKVGVKNTGTVTWGTREIVTTGYSIASVDTAHASWVSDTQLVMNTAGSVKPGGLDLLAFTFTAPTSNGSHTIRYQMAVDDTVIPDFYIDIPVEVTGGSPEIIDDEVTVEEGDVKSDRMIDEPIVRIGLLTIDEETDWVTEISCDSTWKLVDSEGGLLGEMEEDEMVRAFYKNQRYYFNRGRGIEETYKYLRFEPDDEDAICTIENFDRRETRGASYALNQFRDTLELQYIPYKDEVWVINELPIEEYLYGLGETSNASHEEFKKSLITVARTYALYHWERNTKHNGYFHMNAYADDQVYFGYEYEKNNPLIREAVEDTRGVTVNYDGRTALTPYFSRSDGRTRSWSEVWGGSVAWLIGVEAPCDKERGYTLWGHGVGMGATEALCMANNGDDWGEILHYFYTDIDLTKRWD
;
A
#
# COMPACT_ATOMS: atom_id res chain seq x y z
N MET A 1 61.88 36.58 -10.26
CA MET A 1 62.18 36.68 -8.80
C MET A 1 61.13 35.84 -8.10
N HIS A 2 61.41 34.96 -7.12
CA HIS A 2 62.67 34.55 -6.50
C HIS A 2 62.52 33.04 -6.14
N THR A 3 63.47 32.16 -6.48
CA THR A 3 64.46 31.60 -5.50
C THR A 3 63.86 30.48 -4.61
N PHE A 4 63.90 29.18 -4.98
CA PHE A 4 64.97 28.16 -4.73
C PHE A 4 64.42 27.00 -3.84
N LEU A 5 64.98 25.80 -3.57
CA LEU A 5 65.93 24.74 -4.07
C LEU A 5 65.86 23.61 -2.98
N LEU A 6 66.19 22.30 -3.03
CA LEU A 6 66.61 21.16 -3.92
C LEU A 6 66.49 19.85 -3.06
N LYS A 7 66.81 18.57 -3.37
CA LYS A 7 67.42 17.82 -4.51
C LYS A 7 67.09 16.30 -4.45
N VAL A 8 66.87 15.65 -5.59
CA VAL A 8 67.51 14.40 -6.11
C VAL A 8 68.07 13.38 -5.08
N SER A 9 67.46 12.20 -4.83
CA SER A 9 67.55 10.87 -5.54
C SER A 9 68.68 9.92 -5.03
N PRO A 10 68.96 8.73 -5.62
CA PRO A 10 68.29 7.44 -5.35
C PRO A 10 69.29 6.28 -5.00
N ILE A 11 68.82 5.02 -4.82
CA ILE A 11 69.53 3.73 -5.12
C ILE A 11 68.60 2.50 -4.81
N ALA A 12 68.93 1.30 -5.32
CA ALA A 12 68.10 0.08 -5.27
C ALA A 12 68.81 -1.19 -4.64
N PRO A 13 68.65 -2.47 -5.06
CA PRO A 13 68.05 -3.51 -4.18
C PRO A 13 68.86 -4.83 -3.99
N SER A 14 68.43 -5.74 -3.09
CA SER A 14 68.97 -7.13 -3.01
C SER A 14 68.04 -8.21 -2.38
N ARG A 15 68.35 -9.49 -2.69
CA ARG A 15 67.66 -10.78 -2.38
C ARG A 15 67.92 -11.25 -0.91
N ALA A 16 67.44 -12.38 -0.35
CA ALA A 16 66.91 -13.68 -0.83
C ALA A 16 66.05 -14.36 0.29
N ALA A 17 64.92 -15.05 0.06
CA ALA A 17 64.66 -16.40 -0.49
C ALA A 17 64.72 -17.61 0.48
N SER A 18 63.60 -18.36 0.59
CA SER A 18 63.53 -19.77 1.04
C SER A 18 62.22 -20.42 0.54
N ASN A 19 62.13 -21.77 0.52
CA ASN A 19 60.99 -22.53 -0.05
C ASN A 19 60.25 -23.36 1.00
N SER A 20 58.93 -23.53 0.83
CA SER A 20 58.18 -24.73 1.25
C SER A 20 57.02 -24.98 0.27
N LEU A 21 56.52 -26.23 0.24
CA LEU A 21 55.53 -26.72 -0.74
C LEU A 21 54.28 -27.27 -0.03
N VAL A 22 53.25 -27.60 -0.83
CA VAL A 22 52.00 -28.33 -0.49
C VAL A 22 50.92 -27.50 0.22
N GLY A 23 49.68 -27.56 -0.30
CA GLY A 23 48.48 -27.00 0.35
C GLY A 23 47.37 -26.51 -0.58
N PHE A 24 46.97 -27.28 -1.60
CA PHE A 24 45.85 -26.89 -2.48
C PHE A 24 44.52 -27.25 -1.81
N ALA A 25 43.73 -26.24 -1.43
CA ALA A 25 42.35 -26.41 -0.95
C ALA A 25 41.48 -25.32 -1.59
N LEU A 26 40.58 -25.71 -2.48
CA LEU A 26 39.66 -24.81 -3.17
C LEU A 26 38.37 -24.73 -2.34
N LEU A 27 38.07 -23.56 -1.77
CA LEU A 27 36.76 -23.27 -1.19
C LEU A 27 36.09 -22.17 -2.02
N LEU A 28 34.95 -22.51 -2.63
CA LEU A 28 34.04 -21.54 -3.22
C LEU A 28 33.30 -20.83 -2.08
N VAL A 29 33.45 -19.51 -2.00
CA VAL A 29 32.62 -18.67 -1.14
C VAL A 29 31.51 -18.09 -2.00
N VAL A 30 30.33 -18.69 -1.92
CA VAL A 30 29.09 -18.12 -2.47
C VAL A 30 28.59 -17.07 -1.46
N GLY A 31 28.91 -15.81 -1.70
CA GLY A 31 28.47 -14.68 -0.87
C GLY A 31 27.13 -14.14 -1.35
N GLY A 32 26.03 -14.68 -0.85
CA GLY A 32 24.71 -14.07 -1.04
C GLY A 32 24.55 -12.83 -0.16
N LEU A 33 24.27 -11.68 -0.76
CA LEU A 33 23.80 -10.50 -0.03
C LEU A 33 22.30 -10.65 0.23
N PHE A 34 21.92 -10.89 1.48
CA PHE A 34 20.53 -10.68 1.92
C PHE A 34 20.37 -9.20 2.29
N CYS A 35 19.67 -8.45 1.44
CA CYS A 35 19.09 -7.17 1.83
C CYS A 35 17.78 -7.45 2.59
N LEU A 36 17.71 -7.03 3.85
CA LEU A 36 16.45 -6.98 4.59
C LEU A 36 15.74 -5.66 4.23
N PRO A 37 14.44 -5.68 3.88
CA PRO A 37 13.68 -4.44 3.69
C PRO A 37 13.49 -3.75 5.04
N MET A 38 13.73 -2.45 5.08
CA MET A 38 13.50 -1.62 6.27
C MET A 38 12.24 -0.79 6.02
N ALA A 39 11.20 -0.99 6.84
CA ALA A 39 9.91 -0.35 6.66
C ALA A 39 10.04 1.18 6.61
N ALA A 40 9.40 1.79 5.61
CA ALA A 40 9.38 3.24 5.48
C ALA A 40 8.47 3.86 6.55
N GLN A 41 8.99 4.88 7.22
CA GLN A 41 8.21 5.82 8.03
C GLN A 41 8.35 7.19 7.36
N ALA A 42 7.33 8.02 7.51
CA ALA A 42 7.26 9.36 6.93
C ALA A 42 8.40 10.27 7.42
N ALA A 43 8.47 11.47 6.84
CA ALA A 43 9.39 12.52 7.29
C ALA A 43 8.69 13.45 8.31
N PRO A 44 9.39 13.91 9.36
CA PRO A 44 8.77 14.72 10.42
C PRO A 44 8.45 16.15 9.96
N LYS A 45 7.17 16.37 9.59
CA LYS A 45 6.63 17.64 9.10
C LYS A 45 6.84 18.77 10.12
N ASN A 46 7.59 19.80 9.72
CA ASN A 46 8.08 20.87 10.61
C ASN A 46 8.74 20.37 11.92
N GLY A 47 9.26 19.14 11.95
CA GLY A 47 9.87 18.50 13.13
C GLY A 47 8.89 17.79 14.08
N PHE A 48 7.62 17.66 13.73
CA PHE A 48 6.62 16.87 14.45
C PHE A 48 6.28 15.61 13.67
N GLU A 49 6.17 14.47 14.36
CA GLU A 49 5.78 13.17 13.79
C GLU A 49 5.32 12.28 14.95
N ALA A 50 4.23 11.54 14.75
CA ALA A 50 3.63 10.65 15.73
C ALA A 50 3.69 9.20 15.23
N LEU A 51 3.78 8.27 16.17
CA LEU A 51 3.39 6.89 15.98
C LEU A 51 2.24 6.61 16.93
N GLN A 52 1.09 6.24 16.40
CA GLN A 52 -0.03 5.74 17.20
C GLN A 52 0.40 4.51 18.01
N ILE A 53 0.12 4.52 19.31
CA ILE A 53 0.45 3.43 20.24
C ILE A 53 -0.80 2.78 20.81
N SER A 54 -1.85 3.56 21.09
CA SER A 54 -3.17 3.02 21.42
C SER A 54 -4.28 4.02 21.12
N VAL A 55 -5.29 3.55 20.41
CA VAL A 55 -6.65 4.11 20.39
C VAL A 55 -7.55 3.05 21.06
N PRO A 56 -8.72 3.37 21.65
CA PRO A 56 -9.66 2.34 22.06
C PRO A 56 -10.02 1.41 20.90
N PRO A 57 -10.46 0.16 21.16
CA PRO A 57 -11.01 -0.68 20.10
C PRO A 57 -12.14 0.06 19.38
N SER A 58 -12.14 0.02 18.05
CA SER A 58 -13.20 0.60 17.24
C SER A 58 -14.50 -0.18 17.41
N GLY A 59 -15.64 0.47 17.13
CA GLY A 59 -16.97 -0.14 17.22
C GLY A 59 -17.58 -0.20 18.62
N PHE A 60 -17.01 0.48 19.62
CA PHE A 60 -17.60 0.53 20.97
C PHE A 60 -18.99 1.20 20.95
N VAL A 61 -19.87 0.72 21.84
CA VAL A 61 -21.26 1.16 21.97
C VAL A 61 -21.38 2.35 22.92
N MET A 62 -22.35 3.24 22.68
CA MET A 62 -22.79 4.29 23.60
C MET A 62 -24.32 4.42 23.63
N GLU A 63 -24.93 4.68 24.79
CA GLU A 63 -26.35 5.03 24.87
C GLU A 63 -26.61 6.44 24.24
N PRO A 64 -27.79 6.68 23.62
CA PRO A 64 -28.20 7.99 23.09
C PRO A 64 -28.11 9.16 24.09
N GLY A 65 -27.02 9.92 24.04
CA GLY A 65 -26.73 11.05 24.93
C GLY A 65 -25.75 10.76 26.07
N GLU A 66 -25.19 9.55 26.16
CA GLU A 66 -24.09 9.17 27.06
C GLU A 66 -22.83 10.04 26.85
N THR A 67 -21.92 10.06 27.82
CA THR A 67 -20.64 10.76 27.69
C THR A 67 -19.48 9.86 28.15
N GLN A 68 -18.62 9.49 27.22
CA GLN A 68 -17.49 8.57 27.40
C GLN A 68 -16.15 9.31 27.33
N GLU A 69 -15.16 8.89 28.13
CA GLU A 69 -13.77 9.36 28.03
C GLU A 69 -12.92 8.32 27.27
N VAL A 70 -12.30 8.77 26.18
CA VAL A 70 -11.41 8.01 25.32
C VAL A 70 -9.96 8.43 25.60
N LEU A 71 -9.13 7.49 26.04
CA LEU A 71 -7.70 7.72 26.23
C LEU A 71 -6.92 7.23 25.01
N LEU A 72 -6.32 8.19 24.31
CA LEU A 72 -5.47 7.96 23.15
C LEU A 72 -4.00 8.07 23.59
N THR A 73 -3.09 7.27 23.01
CA THR A 73 -1.64 7.42 23.23
C THR A 73 -0.85 7.37 21.94
N PHE A 74 0.12 8.29 21.83
CA PHE A 74 0.97 8.47 20.66
C PHE A 74 2.42 8.67 21.11
N LYS A 75 3.36 8.02 20.44
CA LYS A 75 4.80 8.20 20.64
C LYS A 75 5.28 9.34 19.75
N ASN A 76 5.93 10.33 20.34
CA ASN A 76 6.62 11.38 19.61
C ASN A 76 7.85 10.77 18.92
N ILE A 77 7.82 10.61 17.59
CA ILE A 77 8.95 10.11 16.80
C ILE A 77 9.63 11.19 15.95
N GLY A 78 9.12 12.44 16.01
CA GLY A 78 9.69 13.59 15.32
C GLY A 78 10.99 14.11 15.95
N THR A 79 11.35 15.35 15.63
CA THR A 79 12.60 15.99 16.11
C THR A 79 12.39 17.06 17.18
N LYS A 80 11.14 17.42 17.49
CA LYS A 80 10.76 18.39 18.51
C LYS A 80 10.01 17.72 19.67
N THR A 81 10.34 18.12 20.90
CA THR A 81 9.52 17.83 22.09
C THR A 81 8.13 18.46 21.94
N TRP A 82 7.07 17.69 22.16
CA TRP A 82 5.70 18.21 22.22
C TRP A 82 5.44 18.85 23.57
N THR A 83 4.57 19.86 23.63
CA THR A 83 4.07 20.47 24.88
C THR A 83 2.56 20.64 24.81
N ASN A 84 1.89 20.82 25.95
CA ASN A 84 0.46 21.12 26.01
C ASN A 84 0.14 22.62 26.21
N SER A 85 1.15 23.48 26.07
CA SER A 85 1.04 24.93 26.22
C SER A 85 2.24 25.64 25.59
N GLY A 86 2.07 26.93 25.26
CA GLY A 86 3.04 27.75 24.54
C GLY A 86 2.69 27.91 23.06
N SER A 87 3.68 28.23 22.23
CA SER A 87 3.57 28.16 20.76
C SER A 87 3.75 26.72 20.29
N ALA A 88 2.97 26.25 19.31
CA ALA A 88 3.01 24.88 18.82
C ALA A 88 2.80 23.82 19.92
N TYR A 89 1.81 24.06 20.79
CA TYR A 89 1.31 23.01 21.67
C TYR A 89 0.57 21.95 20.85
N VAL A 90 0.42 20.74 21.39
CA VAL A 90 -0.22 19.63 20.71
C VAL A 90 -1.67 19.44 21.17
N SER A 91 -2.58 19.38 20.21
CA SER A 91 -4.01 19.12 20.39
C SER A 91 -4.50 18.11 19.34
N ILE A 92 -5.78 17.74 19.41
CA ILE A 92 -6.50 17.04 18.33
C ILE A 92 -7.67 17.87 17.84
N TYR A 93 -7.92 17.78 16.54
CA TYR A 93 -9.06 18.39 15.86
C TYR A 93 -9.92 17.34 15.17
N THR A 94 -11.19 17.68 14.92
CA THR A 94 -12.05 16.93 14.00
C THR A 94 -11.45 16.95 12.59
N TYR A 95 -11.28 15.74 12.05
CA TYR A 95 -10.78 15.49 10.71
C TYR A 95 -11.86 14.78 9.89
N ASP A 96 -11.61 14.63 8.60
CA ASP A 96 -12.49 14.07 7.55
C ASP A 96 -14.04 14.14 7.77
N PRO A 97 -14.75 15.09 7.11
CA PRO A 97 -14.22 16.31 6.53
C PRO A 97 -13.54 17.20 7.58
N LYS A 98 -12.38 17.76 7.22
CA LYS A 98 -11.55 18.55 8.12
C LYS A 98 -12.27 19.77 8.70
N TYR A 99 -12.14 19.98 10.01
CA TYR A 99 -12.85 21.01 10.77
C TYR A 99 -14.39 20.92 10.72
N ARG A 100 -14.97 19.75 10.45
CA ARG A 100 -16.42 19.53 10.67
C ARG A 100 -16.79 19.75 12.13
N VAL A 101 -18.01 20.23 12.37
CA VAL A 101 -18.60 20.20 13.72
C VAL A 101 -19.07 18.78 13.99
N SER A 102 -18.48 18.13 15.00
CA SER A 102 -18.87 16.77 15.39
C SER A 102 -20.20 16.75 16.14
N ASP A 103 -21.06 15.78 15.82
CA ASP A 103 -22.27 15.49 16.61
C ASP A 103 -21.91 14.93 18.02
N PHE A 104 -20.70 14.41 18.20
CA PHE A 104 -20.17 13.93 19.48
C PHE A 104 -19.55 15.03 20.36
N LYS A 105 -19.59 16.29 19.93
CA LYS A 105 -19.02 17.43 20.67
C LYS A 105 -19.63 17.58 22.06
N THR A 106 -18.76 17.70 23.07
CA THR A 106 -19.13 17.99 24.46
C THR A 106 -18.63 19.37 24.91
N ASP A 107 -19.16 19.91 26.00
CA ASP A 107 -18.73 21.21 26.57
C ASP A 107 -17.37 21.15 27.29
N HIS A 108 -16.67 20.02 27.19
CA HIS A 108 -15.27 19.84 27.60
C HIS A 108 -14.27 20.06 26.45
N TRP A 109 -14.74 20.18 25.19
CA TRP A 109 -13.90 20.52 24.04
C TRP A 109 -13.43 21.98 24.11
N ILE A 110 -12.33 22.30 23.44
CA ILE A 110 -11.71 23.63 23.45
C ILE A 110 -12.53 24.61 22.59
N ASP A 111 -12.99 24.14 21.42
CA ASP A 111 -13.97 24.81 20.56
C ASP A 111 -14.76 23.75 19.75
N TYR A 112 -15.63 24.16 18.82
CA TYR A 112 -16.47 23.26 17.99
C TYR A 112 -15.70 22.20 17.18
N THR A 113 -14.42 22.42 16.90
CA THR A 113 -13.58 21.55 16.07
C THR A 113 -12.30 21.10 16.76
N GLN A 114 -11.89 21.75 17.87
CA GLN A 114 -10.68 21.43 18.61
C GLN A 114 -11.05 20.68 19.89
N ALA A 115 -10.80 19.38 19.91
CA ALA A 115 -11.45 18.46 20.85
C ALA A 115 -10.71 18.31 22.19
N ALA A 116 -9.39 18.15 22.18
CA ALA A 116 -8.61 17.92 23.40
C ALA A 116 -7.13 18.32 23.28
N LEU A 117 -6.50 18.57 24.43
CA LEU A 117 -5.06 18.82 24.57
C LEU A 117 -4.28 17.54 24.89
N LEU A 118 -2.98 17.56 24.58
CA LEU A 118 -1.98 16.70 25.20
C LEU A 118 -2.04 16.81 26.75
N LYS A 119 -2.06 15.68 27.45
CA LYS A 119 -2.20 15.65 28.92
C LYS A 119 -0.89 16.00 29.61
N GLU A 120 0.24 15.55 29.08
CA GLU A 120 1.57 15.82 29.61
C GLU A 120 2.05 17.23 29.24
N SER A 121 2.73 17.90 30.17
CA SER A 121 3.30 19.22 29.92
C SER A 121 4.50 19.22 28.97
N SER A 122 5.11 18.06 28.73
CA SER A 122 6.26 17.85 27.86
C SER A 122 6.39 16.37 27.49
N VAL A 123 6.45 16.05 26.20
CA VAL A 123 6.70 14.69 25.67
C VAL A 123 7.94 14.74 24.79
N PRO A 124 9.12 14.38 25.33
CA PRO A 124 10.37 14.34 24.57
C PRO A 124 10.30 13.35 23.40
N VAL A 125 11.13 13.57 22.39
CA VAL A 125 11.34 12.61 21.29
C VAL A 125 11.64 11.20 21.85
N GLY A 126 10.98 10.19 21.27
CA GLY A 126 11.00 8.80 21.71
C GLY A 126 10.02 8.45 22.85
N SER A 127 9.39 9.45 23.48
CA SER A 127 8.45 9.25 24.61
C SER A 127 7.00 9.18 24.14
N ILE A 128 6.14 8.57 24.96
CA ILE A 128 4.70 8.49 24.74
C ILE A 128 4.00 9.68 25.42
N GLY A 129 3.09 10.31 24.70
CA GLY A 129 2.10 11.27 25.20
C GLY A 129 0.68 10.69 25.14
N SER A 130 -0.23 11.28 25.89
CA SER A 130 -1.63 10.85 25.96
C SER A 130 -2.62 12.01 25.80
N ILE A 131 -3.79 11.71 25.26
CA ILE A 131 -4.87 12.67 25.01
C ILE A 131 -6.17 12.08 25.57
N SER A 132 -6.92 12.89 26.34
CA SER A 132 -8.26 12.56 26.83
C SER A 132 -9.29 13.20 25.90
N LEU A 133 -9.79 12.44 24.94
CA LEU A 133 -10.91 12.83 24.10
C LEU A 133 -12.20 12.48 24.84
N VAL A 134 -13.00 13.47 25.23
CA VAL A 134 -14.33 13.21 25.80
C VAL A 134 -15.35 13.31 24.67
N LEU A 135 -16.17 12.27 24.50
CA LEU A 135 -17.19 12.18 23.46
C LEU A 135 -18.57 12.15 24.12
N LYS A 136 -19.58 12.71 23.45
CA LYS A 136 -20.97 12.64 23.91
C LYS A 136 -21.88 12.18 22.80
N ALA A 137 -22.49 11.00 22.92
CA ALA A 137 -23.32 10.46 21.86
C ALA A 137 -24.47 11.39 21.44
N PRO A 138 -24.82 11.45 20.14
CA PRO A 138 -26.04 12.11 19.67
C PRO A 138 -27.29 11.40 20.19
N LYS A 139 -28.46 11.98 19.91
CA LYS A 139 -29.78 11.39 20.25
C LYS A 139 -30.36 10.48 19.16
N SER A 140 -29.68 10.37 18.04
CA SER A 140 -30.03 9.50 16.93
C SER A 140 -29.19 8.24 17.02
N GLU A 141 -29.86 7.10 17.00
CA GLU A 141 -29.22 5.79 16.87
C GLU A 141 -28.51 5.66 15.51
N GLY A 142 -27.51 4.78 15.44
CA GLY A 142 -26.76 4.50 14.21
C GLY A 142 -25.26 4.28 14.46
N THR A 143 -24.57 3.82 13.42
CA THR A 143 -23.11 3.77 13.38
C THR A 143 -22.59 5.12 12.87
N TYR A 144 -21.59 5.66 13.56
CA TYR A 144 -20.93 6.92 13.24
C TYR A 144 -19.44 6.70 13.09
N GLU A 145 -18.79 7.46 12.20
CA GLU A 145 -17.35 7.49 12.06
C GLU A 145 -16.83 8.88 12.42
N GLU A 146 -15.96 8.93 13.41
CA GLU A 146 -15.41 10.14 13.99
C GLU A 146 -13.89 10.17 13.80
N THR A 147 -13.45 10.67 12.65
CA THR A 147 -12.03 10.88 12.30
C THR A 147 -11.46 12.11 13.01
N PHE A 148 -10.24 11.99 13.53
CA PHE A 148 -9.50 13.05 14.22
C PHE A 148 -8.02 13.02 13.83
N HIS A 149 -7.33 14.17 13.93
CA HIS A 149 -5.90 14.26 13.63
C HIS A 149 -5.18 15.19 14.62
N LEU A 150 -3.99 14.79 15.05
CA LEU A 150 -3.11 15.61 15.90
C LEU A 150 -2.58 16.84 15.15
N ALA A 151 -2.66 17.99 15.81
CA ALA A 151 -2.04 19.24 15.36
C ALA A 151 -1.05 19.77 16.39
N ALA A 152 0.04 20.37 15.90
CA ALA A 152 0.89 21.30 16.62
C ALA A 152 0.49 22.74 16.21
N GLU A 153 -0.15 23.47 17.13
CA GLU A 153 -0.87 24.72 16.84
C GLU A 153 -0.05 25.74 16.04
N ASP A 154 -0.70 26.38 15.06
CA ASP A 154 -0.13 27.38 14.15
C ASP A 154 1.15 26.92 13.39
N VAL A 155 1.48 25.62 13.37
CA VAL A 155 2.74 25.10 12.81
C VAL A 155 2.61 23.90 11.88
N ALA A 156 1.94 22.81 12.27
CA ALA A 156 1.80 21.62 11.43
C ALA A 156 0.78 20.63 12.01
N TRP A 157 0.13 19.87 11.13
CA TRP A 157 -0.49 18.61 11.52
C TRP A 157 0.58 17.52 11.59
N ILE A 158 0.37 16.54 12.46
CA ILE A 158 1.42 15.60 12.86
C ILE A 158 1.23 14.29 12.06
N PRO A 159 2.14 13.94 11.13
CA PRO A 159 2.05 12.69 10.37
C PRO A 159 2.05 11.49 11.33
N GLY A 160 1.26 10.46 11.01
CA GLY A 160 1.07 9.29 11.88
C GLY A 160 0.29 9.55 13.18
N GLY A 161 -0.45 10.68 13.22
CA GLY A 161 -1.35 11.07 14.32
C GLY A 161 -2.82 11.23 13.92
N GLU A 162 -3.21 10.69 12.76
CA GLU A 162 -4.61 10.61 12.30
C GLU A 162 -5.22 9.27 12.73
N PHE A 163 -6.50 9.27 13.12
CA PHE A 163 -7.23 8.07 13.53
C PHE A 163 -8.75 8.23 13.38
N THR A 164 -9.44 7.12 13.13
CA THR A 164 -10.91 7.06 13.05
C THR A 164 -11.50 6.27 14.20
N LEU A 165 -12.57 6.79 14.80
CA LEU A 165 -13.39 6.08 15.78
C LEU A 165 -14.73 5.69 15.14
N THR A 166 -14.93 4.41 14.85
CA THR A 166 -16.28 3.87 14.62
C THR A 166 -17.00 3.77 15.97
N ILE A 167 -18.19 4.35 16.10
CA ILE A 167 -18.97 4.40 17.34
C ILE A 167 -20.41 3.97 17.03
N ASN A 168 -20.95 3.03 17.79
CA ASN A 168 -22.32 2.54 17.63
C ASN A 168 -23.23 3.16 18.71
N VAL A 169 -24.27 3.89 18.30
CA VAL A 169 -25.24 4.50 19.22
C VAL A 169 -26.55 3.72 19.15
N THR A 170 -26.97 3.11 20.27
CA THR A 170 -28.16 2.26 20.37
C THR A 170 -28.73 2.22 21.78
N ASP A 171 -30.05 2.08 21.93
CA ASP A 171 -30.74 1.80 23.20
C ASP A 171 -30.72 0.29 23.60
N GLU A 172 -30.17 -0.61 22.77
CA GLU A 172 -30.14 -2.06 23.04
C GLU A 172 -28.85 -2.53 23.74
N GLU A 173 -28.99 -3.12 24.93
CA GLU A 173 -27.91 -3.86 25.62
C GLU A 173 -27.55 -5.13 24.83
N GLU A 174 -26.34 -5.21 24.26
CA GLU A 174 -25.73 -6.52 23.96
C GLU A 174 -25.40 -7.23 25.30
N GLU A 175 -25.86 -8.47 25.48
CA GLU A 175 -25.58 -9.24 26.71
C GLU A 175 -24.09 -9.59 26.80
N GLU A 176 -23.32 -8.73 27.47
CA GLU A 176 -21.96 -8.97 27.97
C GLU A 176 -21.80 -10.43 28.46
N PRO A 177 -20.98 -11.26 27.77
CA PRO A 177 -20.93 -12.70 28.03
C PRO A 177 -20.24 -12.97 29.37
N SER A 178 -21.04 -12.93 30.44
CA SER A 178 -20.55 -12.90 31.81
C SER A 178 -19.52 -14.00 32.08
N ILE A 179 -18.34 -13.61 32.59
CA ILE A 179 -17.21 -14.52 32.81
C ILE A 179 -17.48 -15.40 34.03
N GLY A 180 -18.34 -16.40 33.85
CA GLY A 180 -18.54 -17.51 34.77
C GLY A 180 -17.27 -18.34 34.83
N SER A 181 -16.67 -18.46 36.02
CA SER A 181 -15.41 -19.18 36.20
C SER A 181 -15.59 -20.70 36.05
N GLN A 182 -15.49 -21.20 34.81
CA GLN A 182 -15.33 -22.61 34.50
C GLN A 182 -13.86 -22.95 34.22
N ASP A 183 -13.37 -23.95 34.95
CA ASP A 183 -12.05 -24.56 34.79
C ASP A 183 -12.06 -25.48 33.56
N LEU A 184 -11.75 -24.91 32.38
CA LEU A 184 -11.70 -25.64 31.12
C LEU A 184 -10.28 -26.14 30.83
N SER A 185 -9.98 -27.33 31.37
CA SER A 185 -8.79 -28.10 30.99
C SER A 185 -8.82 -28.45 29.50
N LEU A 186 -7.75 -28.12 28.78
CA LEU A 186 -7.58 -28.41 27.35
C LEU A 186 -7.59 -29.92 27.05
N GLU A 187 -8.71 -30.45 26.56
CA GLU A 187 -8.76 -31.79 25.98
C GLU A 187 -8.34 -31.75 24.50
N ASN A 188 -7.31 -32.55 24.16
CA ASN A 188 -6.76 -32.78 22.81
C ASN A 188 -6.17 -31.58 22.04
N PRO A 189 -5.04 -31.01 22.50
CA PRO A 189 -4.13 -30.25 21.62
C PRO A 189 -3.66 -31.09 20.42
N LEU A 190 -3.73 -30.51 19.21
CA LEU A 190 -3.18 -31.06 17.97
C LEU A 190 -2.08 -30.14 17.41
N SER A 191 -0.96 -30.74 17.02
CA SER A 191 0.26 -30.01 16.60
C SER A 191 0.56 -30.15 15.11
N ASP A 192 1.04 -29.06 14.51
CA ASP A 192 1.81 -29.12 13.28
C ASP A 192 3.30 -29.36 13.62
N GLY A 193 4.02 -30.08 12.77
CA GLY A 193 5.21 -30.83 13.20
C GLY A 193 6.57 -30.17 12.97
N GLU A 194 6.65 -29.16 12.11
CA GLU A 194 7.92 -28.63 11.60
C GLU A 194 8.17 -27.19 12.06
N ALA A 195 9.44 -26.85 12.22
CA ALA A 195 9.89 -25.55 12.70
C ALA A 195 10.41 -24.71 11.54
N SER A 196 10.16 -23.40 11.57
CA SER A 196 10.74 -22.48 10.60
C SER A 196 12.27 -22.49 10.67
N PRO A 197 12.99 -22.21 9.56
CA PRO A 197 14.45 -22.06 9.56
C PRO A 197 14.94 -21.11 10.65
N GLU A 198 16.03 -21.46 11.34
CA GLU A 198 16.62 -20.56 12.33
C GLU A 198 17.33 -19.39 11.66
N SER A 199 16.82 -18.18 11.86
CA SER A 199 17.39 -16.94 11.34
C SER A 199 17.62 -15.96 12.49
N ASN A 200 18.86 -15.47 12.64
CA ASN A 200 19.31 -14.64 13.77
C ASN A 200 18.97 -15.20 15.18
N GLY A 201 18.77 -16.52 15.28
CA GLY A 201 18.37 -17.20 16.51
C GLY A 201 16.86 -17.29 16.75
N LEU A 202 16.02 -16.70 15.88
CA LEU A 202 14.57 -16.88 15.88
C LEU A 202 14.19 -18.09 15.02
N SER A 203 13.29 -18.93 15.55
CA SER A 203 12.60 -20.02 14.86
C SER A 203 11.35 -20.39 15.68
N ALA A 204 10.26 -20.75 15.00
CA ALA A 204 8.99 -21.08 15.64
C ALA A 204 8.30 -22.30 14.99
N THR A 205 7.38 -22.92 15.74
CA THR A 205 6.48 -23.98 15.24
C THR A 205 5.11 -23.90 15.92
N VAL A 206 4.03 -24.18 15.19
CA VAL A 206 2.64 -24.18 15.72
C VAL A 206 2.34 -25.54 16.36
N LEU A 207 2.42 -25.63 17.69
CA LEU A 207 2.12 -26.85 18.42
C LEU A 207 0.65 -27.01 18.82
N LEU A 208 -0.12 -25.92 18.93
CA LEU A 208 -1.54 -25.97 19.24
C LEU A 208 -2.34 -25.03 18.33
N ARG A 209 -3.59 -25.36 18.07
CA ARG A 209 -4.61 -24.49 17.45
C ARG A 209 -5.95 -24.71 18.16
N SER A 210 -6.84 -23.71 18.13
CA SER A 210 -8.24 -23.91 18.52
C SER A 210 -8.97 -24.78 17.50
N GLU A 211 -8.79 -24.50 16.22
CA GLU A 211 -9.35 -25.27 15.10
C GLU A 211 -8.32 -25.51 14.00
N LYS A 212 -8.50 -26.59 13.21
CA LYS A 212 -7.66 -26.91 12.05
C LYS A 212 -8.14 -26.25 10.75
N SER A 213 -9.42 -25.95 10.68
CA SER A 213 -10.13 -25.28 9.59
C SER A 213 -11.43 -24.74 10.16
N VAL A 214 -11.87 -23.56 9.74
CA VAL A 214 -13.12 -22.95 10.21
C VAL A 214 -14.17 -23.03 9.11
N GLU A 215 -15.39 -23.45 9.45
CA GLU A 215 -16.56 -23.27 8.58
C GLU A 215 -17.34 -22.06 9.11
N ALA A 216 -17.70 -21.12 8.23
CA ALA A 216 -18.24 -19.82 8.62
C ALA A 216 -19.28 -19.28 7.62
N GLN A 217 -19.97 -18.19 7.99
CA GLN A 217 -20.65 -17.28 7.06
C GLN A 217 -19.75 -16.10 6.67
N ALA A 218 -20.07 -15.43 5.57
CA ALA A 218 -19.37 -14.24 5.11
C ALA A 218 -19.45 -13.12 6.16
N GLY A 219 -18.32 -12.51 6.51
CA GLY A 219 -18.26 -11.48 7.55
C GLY A 219 -18.42 -12.01 8.99
N GLU A 220 -18.47 -13.32 9.21
CA GLU A 220 -18.57 -13.89 10.56
C GLU A 220 -17.31 -13.64 11.39
N VAL A 221 -17.48 -13.19 12.63
CA VAL A 221 -16.38 -12.85 13.54
C VAL A 221 -15.87 -14.10 14.26
N ILE A 222 -14.65 -14.54 13.92
CA ILE A 222 -14.06 -15.81 14.36
C ILE A 222 -12.99 -15.57 15.45
N PRO A 223 -13.23 -15.96 16.71
CA PRO A 223 -12.21 -15.97 17.75
C PRO A 223 -11.31 -17.20 17.63
N TYR A 224 -10.00 -16.99 17.53
CA TYR A 224 -9.00 -18.04 17.27
C TYR A 224 -7.85 -18.03 18.28
N LYS A 225 -7.26 -19.20 18.53
CA LYS A 225 -6.13 -19.37 19.46
C LYS A 225 -5.06 -20.25 18.86
N VAL A 226 -3.81 -19.83 19.01
CA VAL A 226 -2.64 -20.55 18.51
C VAL A 226 -1.59 -20.72 19.61
N GLY A 227 -1.04 -21.92 19.72
CA GLY A 227 0.06 -22.23 20.62
C GLY A 227 1.37 -22.33 19.85
N VAL A 228 2.21 -21.30 19.92
CA VAL A 228 3.47 -21.23 19.16
C VAL A 228 4.65 -21.51 20.08
N LYS A 229 5.49 -22.47 19.71
CA LYS A 229 6.69 -22.84 20.47
C LYS A 229 7.92 -22.18 19.87
N ASN A 230 8.75 -21.62 20.75
CA ASN A 230 10.10 -21.18 20.43
C ASN A 230 11.00 -22.38 20.16
N THR A 231 11.46 -22.52 18.92
CA THR A 231 12.40 -23.56 18.47
C THR A 231 13.79 -23.02 18.14
N GLY A 232 13.98 -21.70 18.20
CA GLY A 232 15.26 -21.04 18.01
C GLY A 232 16.14 -21.01 19.28
N THR A 233 17.18 -20.18 19.23
CA THR A 233 18.21 -20.08 20.26
C THR A 233 18.12 -18.83 21.14
N VAL A 234 17.34 -17.79 20.75
CA VAL A 234 17.08 -16.60 21.60
C VAL A 234 15.80 -16.75 22.44
N THR A 235 15.70 -15.97 23.52
CA THR A 235 14.46 -15.83 24.32
C THR A 235 13.64 -14.68 23.76
N TRP A 236 12.35 -14.91 23.50
CA TRP A 236 11.43 -13.89 22.99
C TRP A 236 10.99 -12.93 24.11
N GLY A 237 11.04 -11.62 23.87
CA GLY A 237 10.53 -10.56 24.74
C GLY A 237 9.07 -10.25 24.47
N THR A 238 8.79 -9.24 23.65
CA THR A 238 7.45 -8.98 23.08
C THR A 238 7.17 -9.98 21.96
N ARG A 239 5.92 -10.46 21.85
CA ARG A 239 5.47 -11.38 20.80
C ARG A 239 4.20 -10.87 20.16
N GLU A 240 4.10 -10.96 18.85
CA GLU A 240 3.04 -10.31 18.08
C GLU A 240 2.55 -11.21 16.96
N ILE A 241 1.28 -11.06 16.58
CA ILE A 241 0.76 -11.62 15.32
C ILE A 241 0.48 -10.44 14.40
N VAL A 242 0.98 -10.53 13.17
CA VAL A 242 0.95 -9.48 12.16
C VAL A 242 0.43 -10.02 10.83
N THR A 243 -0.09 -9.15 9.97
CA THR A 243 -0.39 -9.52 8.58
C THR A 243 0.90 -9.85 7.81
N THR A 244 0.77 -10.52 6.67
CA THR A 244 1.90 -10.62 5.73
C THR A 244 2.16 -9.27 5.05
N GLY A 245 3.41 -9.01 4.65
CA GLY A 245 3.89 -7.69 4.19
C GLY A 245 3.46 -7.23 2.78
N TYR A 246 2.46 -7.89 2.19
CA TYR A 246 1.68 -7.43 1.04
C TYR A 246 0.21 -7.82 1.36
N SER A 247 -0.80 -7.23 0.72
CA SER A 247 -2.20 -7.47 1.11
C SER A 247 -3.16 -7.51 -0.07
N ILE A 248 -3.81 -8.65 -0.28
CA ILE A 248 -5.09 -8.73 -1.02
C ILE A 248 -5.98 -9.89 -0.49
N ALA A 249 -5.75 -10.37 0.73
CA ALA A 249 -6.60 -11.37 1.41
C ALA A 249 -6.77 -11.14 2.92
N SER A 250 -5.96 -10.23 3.51
CA SER A 250 -6.10 -9.80 4.91
C SER A 250 -7.12 -8.68 5.09
N VAL A 251 -7.41 -7.91 4.04
CA VAL A 251 -8.27 -6.70 4.09
C VAL A 251 -9.71 -7.08 4.47
N ASP A 252 -10.28 -8.11 3.84
CA ASP A 252 -11.61 -8.65 4.18
C ASP A 252 -11.66 -9.37 5.54
N THR A 253 -10.52 -9.55 6.21
CA THR A 253 -10.41 -10.31 7.48
C THR A 253 -10.13 -9.44 8.70
N ALA A 254 -9.95 -8.13 8.50
CA ALA A 254 -9.73 -7.18 9.57
C ALA A 254 -10.87 -7.23 10.59
N HIS A 255 -10.54 -7.16 11.87
CA HIS A 255 -11.50 -7.15 12.96
C HIS A 255 -11.14 -6.04 13.95
N ALA A 256 -12.14 -5.35 14.52
CA ALA A 256 -11.96 -4.17 15.37
C ALA A 256 -11.17 -4.42 16.68
N SER A 257 -10.86 -5.68 17.01
CA SER A 257 -9.97 -6.06 18.10
C SER A 257 -8.48 -6.13 17.72
N TRP A 258 -8.11 -5.80 16.49
CA TRP A 258 -6.71 -5.73 16.06
C TRP A 258 -6.03 -4.49 16.69
N VAL A 259 -4.71 -4.52 16.84
CA VAL A 259 -3.91 -3.39 17.35
C VAL A 259 -3.66 -2.36 16.24
N SER A 260 -3.59 -2.82 14.99
CA SER A 260 -3.63 -2.01 13.76
C SER A 260 -3.98 -2.89 12.56
N ASP A 261 -4.19 -2.30 11.39
CA ASP A 261 -4.46 -2.99 10.11
C ASP A 261 -3.42 -4.05 9.74
N THR A 262 -2.22 -3.97 10.34
CA THR A 262 -1.10 -4.91 10.13
C THR A 262 -0.71 -5.70 11.38
N GLN A 263 -1.33 -5.46 12.55
CA GLN A 263 -0.97 -6.10 13.82
C GLN A 263 -2.22 -6.56 14.58
N LEU A 264 -2.40 -7.87 14.72
CA LEU A 264 -3.60 -8.48 15.31
C LEU A 264 -3.60 -8.49 16.83
N VAL A 265 -2.44 -8.80 17.43
CA VAL A 265 -2.26 -8.84 18.89
C VAL A 265 -0.80 -8.60 19.24
N MET A 266 -0.56 -7.82 20.30
CA MET A 266 0.75 -7.60 20.90
C MET A 266 0.76 -8.15 22.33
N ASN A 267 1.67 -9.07 22.64
CA ASN A 267 1.85 -9.69 23.95
C ASN A 267 3.22 -9.30 24.53
N THR A 268 3.22 -8.29 25.40
CA THR A 268 4.39 -7.82 26.15
C THR A 268 4.57 -8.53 27.50
N ALA A 269 3.68 -9.45 27.86
CA ALA A 269 3.69 -10.11 29.17
C ALA A 269 4.65 -11.31 29.19
N GLY A 270 5.62 -11.30 30.09
CA GLY A 270 6.56 -12.41 30.30
C GLY A 270 7.70 -12.48 29.29
N SER A 271 8.23 -13.68 29.06
CA SER A 271 9.24 -13.96 28.03
C SER A 271 9.29 -15.47 27.72
N VAL A 272 9.54 -15.84 26.46
CA VAL A 272 9.43 -17.24 25.99
C VAL A 272 10.81 -17.75 25.61
N LYS A 273 11.40 -18.56 26.50
CA LYS A 273 12.74 -19.14 26.33
C LYS A 273 12.75 -20.21 25.23
N PRO A 274 13.91 -20.53 24.63
CA PRO A 274 14.09 -21.70 23.76
C PRO A 274 13.44 -22.97 24.32
N GLY A 275 12.61 -23.61 23.50
CA GLY A 275 11.81 -24.78 23.88
C GLY A 275 10.48 -24.47 24.59
N GLY A 276 10.22 -23.22 24.98
CA GLY A 276 8.99 -22.76 25.62
C GLY A 276 7.84 -22.52 24.64
N LEU A 277 6.61 -22.59 25.14
CA LEU A 277 5.36 -22.36 24.41
C LEU A 277 4.76 -21.02 24.82
N ASP A 278 4.27 -20.24 23.85
CA ASP A 278 3.34 -19.13 24.09
C ASP A 278 1.93 -19.50 23.63
N LEU A 279 0.92 -18.85 24.18
CA LEU A 279 -0.48 -18.99 23.78
C LEU A 279 -1.00 -17.61 23.38
N LEU A 280 -1.28 -17.43 22.09
CA LEU A 280 -1.77 -16.18 21.53
C LEU A 280 -3.22 -16.36 21.10
N ALA A 281 -4.05 -15.38 21.43
CA ALA A 281 -5.46 -15.33 21.10
C ALA A 281 -5.74 -14.04 20.34
N PHE A 282 -6.53 -14.14 19.28
CA PHE A 282 -6.92 -13.04 18.40
C PHE A 282 -8.26 -13.37 17.75
N THR A 283 -8.89 -12.37 17.14
CA THR A 283 -10.14 -12.51 16.41
C THR A 283 -9.93 -12.00 15.00
N PHE A 284 -10.54 -12.63 14.01
CA PHE A 284 -10.52 -12.17 12.62
C PHE A 284 -11.91 -12.33 12.00
N THR A 285 -12.16 -11.60 10.92
CA THR A 285 -13.43 -11.65 10.18
C THR A 285 -13.34 -12.69 9.06
N ALA A 286 -14.38 -13.48 8.85
CA ALA A 286 -14.46 -14.42 7.73
C ALA A 286 -14.58 -13.65 6.40
N PRO A 287 -13.88 -14.06 5.32
CA PRO A 287 -13.96 -13.40 4.03
C PRO A 287 -15.40 -13.22 3.54
N THR A 288 -15.67 -12.11 2.85
CA THR A 288 -17.02 -11.71 2.45
C THR A 288 -17.58 -12.50 1.25
N SER A 289 -16.74 -13.30 0.59
CA SER A 289 -17.06 -14.14 -0.58
C SER A 289 -17.12 -15.63 -0.20
N ASN A 290 -18.08 -16.37 -0.80
CA ASN A 290 -18.29 -17.80 -0.54
C ASN A 290 -17.13 -18.68 -1.06
N GLY A 291 -16.96 -19.83 -0.42
CA GLY A 291 -16.01 -20.89 -0.76
C GLY A 291 -14.79 -20.97 0.17
N SER A 292 -13.85 -21.83 -0.19
CA SER A 292 -12.58 -22.00 0.52
C SER A 292 -11.70 -20.75 0.41
N HIS A 293 -11.01 -20.44 1.50
CA HIS A 293 -9.96 -19.44 1.64
C HIS A 293 -8.88 -19.97 2.59
N THR A 294 -7.73 -19.32 2.62
CA THR A 294 -6.79 -19.51 3.74
C THR A 294 -6.21 -18.17 4.16
N ILE A 295 -6.41 -17.83 5.43
CA ILE A 295 -5.97 -16.58 6.03
C ILE A 295 -4.58 -16.81 6.62
N ARG A 296 -3.61 -15.95 6.28
CA ARG A 296 -2.19 -16.12 6.63
C ARG A 296 -1.64 -14.94 7.40
N TYR A 297 -1.26 -15.21 8.65
CA TYR A 297 -0.55 -14.26 9.52
C TYR A 297 0.91 -14.68 9.70
N GLN A 298 1.75 -13.75 10.15
CA GLN A 298 3.11 -14.02 10.61
C GLN A 298 3.23 -13.69 12.10
N MET A 299 4.32 -14.15 12.71
CA MET A 299 4.66 -13.81 14.09
C MET A 299 5.90 -12.90 14.12
N ALA A 300 5.83 -11.82 14.89
CA ALA A 300 6.99 -11.00 15.21
C ALA A 300 7.41 -11.18 16.67
N VAL A 301 8.70 -10.99 16.92
CA VAL A 301 9.34 -11.02 18.23
C VAL A 301 10.26 -9.82 18.33
N ASP A 302 10.05 -8.96 19.33
CA ASP A 302 10.85 -7.76 19.57
C ASP A 302 11.11 -6.95 18.27
N ASP A 303 10.01 -6.45 17.67
CA ASP A 303 9.94 -5.74 16.38
C ASP A 303 10.45 -6.53 15.14
N THR A 304 10.81 -7.82 15.29
CA THR A 304 11.42 -8.64 14.23
C THR A 304 10.50 -9.80 13.82
N VAL A 305 9.99 -9.78 12.59
CA VAL A 305 9.22 -10.92 12.01
C VAL A 305 10.09 -12.17 11.95
N ILE A 306 9.57 -13.31 12.44
CA ILE A 306 10.23 -14.62 12.34
C ILE A 306 10.21 -15.05 10.86
N PRO A 307 11.37 -15.21 10.18
CA PRO A 307 11.38 -15.58 8.77
C PRO A 307 10.80 -16.98 8.54
N ASP A 308 10.08 -17.11 7.42
CA ASP A 308 9.44 -18.35 6.95
C ASP A 308 8.58 -19.07 8.02
N PHE A 309 8.01 -18.30 8.95
CA PHE A 309 7.01 -18.76 9.90
C PHE A 309 5.65 -18.10 9.64
N TYR A 310 4.63 -18.93 9.43
CA TYR A 310 3.28 -18.52 9.11
C TYR A 310 2.26 -19.22 10.01
N ILE A 311 1.19 -18.50 10.35
CA ILE A 311 0.01 -19.00 11.05
C ILE A 311 -1.12 -19.01 10.02
N ASP A 312 -1.22 -20.12 9.30
CA ASP A 312 -2.25 -20.32 8.26
C ASP A 312 -3.53 -20.87 8.89
N ILE A 313 -4.67 -20.32 8.50
CA ILE A 313 -6.01 -20.71 8.97
C ILE A 313 -6.90 -20.94 7.74
N PRO A 314 -7.19 -22.19 7.37
CA PRO A 314 -8.18 -22.49 6.33
C PRO A 314 -9.58 -22.06 6.81
N VAL A 315 -10.34 -21.38 5.95
CA VAL A 315 -11.70 -20.92 6.24
C VAL A 315 -12.60 -21.22 5.05
N GLU A 316 -13.68 -21.97 5.26
CA GLU A 316 -14.69 -22.27 4.25
C GLU A 316 -15.94 -21.42 4.52
N VAL A 317 -16.22 -20.47 3.62
CA VAL A 317 -17.37 -19.55 3.73
C VAL A 317 -18.56 -20.18 3.02
N THR A 318 -19.59 -20.56 3.78
CA THR A 318 -20.68 -21.45 3.31
C THR A 318 -22.00 -20.74 3.03
N GLY A 319 -22.07 -19.43 3.25
CA GLY A 319 -23.25 -18.59 3.04
C GLY A 319 -23.04 -17.18 3.57
N GLY A 320 -24.07 -16.33 3.48
CA GLY A 320 -24.05 -14.95 4.00
C GLY A 320 -23.50 -13.89 3.05
N SER A 321 -22.75 -14.26 2.00
CA SER A 321 -22.35 -13.32 0.94
C SER A 321 -23.58 -12.67 0.29
N PRO A 322 -23.46 -11.44 -0.26
CA PRO A 322 -24.51 -10.82 -1.06
C PRO A 322 -25.05 -11.76 -2.14
N GLU A 323 -26.34 -11.68 -2.46
CA GLU A 323 -26.91 -12.48 -3.55
C GLU A 323 -26.16 -12.17 -4.85
N ILE A 324 -25.58 -13.21 -5.46
CA ILE A 324 -24.95 -13.13 -6.78
C ILE A 324 -26.06 -12.72 -7.76
N ILE A 325 -26.00 -11.48 -8.22
CA ILE A 325 -26.85 -11.00 -9.31
C ILE A 325 -26.42 -11.77 -10.56
N ASP A 326 -27.19 -12.80 -10.93
CA ASP A 326 -26.97 -13.64 -12.12
C ASP A 326 -27.45 -12.93 -13.41
N ASP A 327 -27.10 -11.65 -13.52
CA ASP A 327 -27.13 -10.93 -14.79
C ASP A 327 -25.78 -11.16 -15.50
N GLU A 328 -25.83 -11.48 -16.78
CA GLU A 328 -24.67 -11.44 -17.67
C GLU A 328 -24.08 -10.03 -17.62
N VAL A 329 -22.75 -9.87 -17.46
CA VAL A 329 -22.12 -8.54 -17.51
C VAL A 329 -22.07 -8.09 -18.97
N THR A 330 -23.23 -7.65 -19.45
CA THR A 330 -23.42 -7.14 -20.81
C THR A 330 -22.67 -5.83 -20.92
N VAL A 331 -21.42 -5.90 -21.38
CA VAL A 331 -20.62 -4.75 -21.76
C VAL A 331 -21.44 -3.90 -22.73
N GLU A 332 -21.85 -2.71 -22.29
CA GLU A 332 -22.89 -1.92 -22.96
C GLU A 332 -22.56 -1.64 -24.44
N GLU A 333 -23.60 -1.45 -25.27
CA GLU A 333 -23.48 -1.33 -26.73
C GLU A 333 -22.92 0.04 -27.19
N GLY A 334 -21.70 0.38 -26.75
CA GLY A 334 -20.94 1.56 -27.19
C GLY A 334 -19.59 1.25 -27.85
N ASP A 335 -18.98 0.10 -27.53
CA ASP A 335 -17.54 -0.12 -27.77
C ASP A 335 -17.10 -0.26 -29.22
N VAL A 336 -15.87 0.21 -29.48
CA VAL A 336 -15.18 0.06 -30.77
C VAL A 336 -14.66 -1.37 -30.91
N LYS A 337 -14.90 -2.00 -32.06
CA LYS A 337 -14.32 -3.31 -32.39
C LYS A 337 -12.80 -3.30 -32.27
N SER A 338 -12.24 -4.34 -31.65
CA SER A 338 -10.80 -4.55 -31.53
C SER A 338 -10.10 -4.89 -32.86
N ASP A 339 -10.88 -5.24 -33.91
CA ASP A 339 -10.42 -5.59 -35.27
C ASP A 339 -9.78 -4.44 -36.06
N ARG A 340 -9.36 -3.36 -35.38
CA ARG A 340 -8.79 -2.14 -35.94
C ARG A 340 -7.53 -1.72 -35.21
N MET A 341 -6.56 -1.31 -36.01
CA MET A 341 -5.51 -0.40 -35.54
C MET A 341 -6.14 0.95 -35.18
N ILE A 342 -5.67 1.52 -34.07
CA ILE A 342 -5.93 2.87 -33.57
C ILE A 342 -4.58 3.60 -33.46
N ASP A 343 -4.64 4.92 -33.31
CA ASP A 343 -3.47 5.69 -32.84
C ASP A 343 -3.19 5.33 -31.37
N GLU A 344 -1.95 5.47 -30.89
CA GLU A 344 -1.60 5.11 -29.50
C GLU A 344 -2.42 5.95 -28.49
N PRO A 345 -3.12 5.32 -27.53
CA PRO A 345 -3.86 6.04 -26.49
C PRO A 345 -2.96 6.93 -25.62
N ILE A 346 -3.32 8.21 -25.50
CA ILE A 346 -2.80 9.09 -24.44
C ILE A 346 -3.63 8.85 -23.17
N VAL A 347 -3.00 8.31 -22.13
CA VAL A 347 -3.60 8.10 -20.82
C VAL A 347 -3.40 9.31 -19.91
N ARG A 348 -4.18 9.36 -18.83
CA ARG A 348 -4.16 10.45 -17.84
C ARG A 348 -4.24 9.80 -16.46
N ILE A 349 -3.21 9.99 -15.66
CA ILE A 349 -2.95 9.21 -14.43
C ILE A 349 -2.93 10.14 -13.23
N GLY A 350 -3.84 9.95 -12.28
CA GLY A 350 -3.85 10.70 -11.02
C GLY A 350 -2.65 10.30 -10.14
N LEU A 351 -1.68 11.20 -9.96
CA LEU A 351 -0.44 10.93 -9.23
C LEU A 351 -0.57 11.11 -7.72
N LEU A 352 -1.14 12.23 -7.29
CA LEU A 352 -1.29 12.64 -5.89
C LEU A 352 -2.30 13.80 -5.73
N THR A 353 -2.82 13.98 -4.51
CA THR A 353 -3.57 15.18 -4.09
C THR A 353 -2.63 16.27 -3.60
N ILE A 354 -2.88 17.55 -3.96
CA ILE A 354 -2.25 18.70 -3.27
C ILE A 354 -3.10 19.14 -2.09
N ASP A 355 -2.93 18.43 -0.99
CA ASP A 355 -3.52 18.73 0.32
C ASP A 355 -2.52 19.45 1.24
N GLU A 356 -2.77 19.44 2.54
CA GLU A 356 -1.91 20.10 3.53
C GLU A 356 -0.54 19.43 3.73
N GLU A 357 -0.35 18.16 3.39
CA GLU A 357 0.98 17.50 3.29
C GLU A 357 1.88 18.30 2.35
N THR A 358 1.32 18.73 1.23
CA THR A 358 2.00 19.47 0.16
C THR A 358 2.13 20.99 0.39
N ASP A 359 1.69 21.52 1.55
CA ASP A 359 1.45 22.97 1.77
C ASP A 359 0.41 23.56 0.78
N TRP A 360 -0.52 22.72 0.32
CA TRP A 360 -1.53 23.00 -0.72
C TRP A 360 -0.91 23.51 -2.04
N VAL A 361 0.30 23.06 -2.39
CA VAL A 361 1.01 23.46 -3.61
C VAL A 361 1.65 22.28 -4.34
N THR A 362 1.92 22.46 -5.63
CA THR A 362 2.90 21.67 -6.38
C THR A 362 4.04 22.58 -6.83
N GLU A 363 5.27 22.07 -6.84
CA GLU A 363 6.45 22.76 -7.37
C GLU A 363 7.04 21.89 -8.48
N ILE A 364 6.92 22.34 -9.74
CA ILE A 364 7.25 21.54 -10.94
C ILE A 364 8.37 22.20 -11.74
N SER A 365 9.35 21.40 -12.13
CA SER A 365 10.48 21.70 -13.04
C SER A 365 10.53 20.63 -14.16
N CYS A 366 11.27 20.89 -15.24
CA CYS A 366 11.57 19.88 -16.28
C CYS A 366 13.02 20.04 -16.78
N ASP A 367 13.63 18.95 -17.23
CA ASP A 367 15.04 18.89 -17.70
C ASP A 367 15.27 19.38 -19.15
N SER A 368 14.29 20.11 -19.69
CA SER A 368 14.32 20.75 -21.02
C SER A 368 13.57 22.09 -20.97
N THR A 369 13.52 22.84 -22.09
CA THR A 369 12.64 24.02 -22.17
C THR A 369 11.17 23.58 -22.19
N TRP A 370 10.30 24.34 -21.53
CA TRP A 370 8.91 23.91 -21.32
C TRP A 370 7.93 25.09 -21.24
N LYS A 371 6.64 24.79 -21.33
CA LYS A 371 5.55 25.77 -21.32
C LYS A 371 4.56 25.50 -20.19
N LEU A 372 4.20 26.57 -19.49
CA LEU A 372 3.00 26.60 -18.67
C LEU A 372 1.84 27.11 -19.53
N VAL A 373 0.81 26.29 -19.71
CA VAL A 373 -0.40 26.65 -20.47
C VAL A 373 -1.66 26.43 -19.64
N ASP A 374 -2.76 27.04 -20.08
CA ASP A 374 -4.10 26.78 -19.57
C ASP A 374 -4.80 25.64 -20.32
N SER A 375 -5.84 25.05 -19.74
CA SER A 375 -6.60 23.91 -20.28
C SER A 375 -7.32 24.12 -21.63
N GLU A 376 -7.14 25.25 -22.32
CA GLU A 376 -7.56 25.45 -23.72
C GLU A 376 -6.37 25.78 -24.64
N GLY A 377 -5.13 25.52 -24.20
CA GLY A 377 -3.90 25.86 -24.92
C GLY A 377 -3.50 27.34 -24.80
N GLY A 378 -4.03 28.08 -23.82
CA GLY A 378 -3.66 29.47 -23.58
C GLY A 378 -2.30 29.58 -22.91
N LEU A 379 -1.27 30.05 -23.63
CA LEU A 379 0.09 30.21 -23.09
C LEU A 379 0.14 31.18 -21.90
N LEU A 380 0.58 30.69 -20.74
CA LEU A 380 0.77 31.46 -19.51
C LEU A 380 2.26 31.83 -19.35
N GLY A 381 3.17 30.93 -19.70
CA GLY A 381 4.60 31.19 -19.72
C GLY A 381 5.43 30.19 -20.53
N GLU A 382 6.56 30.68 -21.01
CA GLU A 382 7.69 29.89 -21.50
C GLU A 382 8.73 29.86 -20.36
N MET A 383 9.38 28.70 -20.17
CA MET A 383 10.28 28.36 -19.07
C MET A 383 11.56 27.71 -19.64
N GLU A 384 12.72 28.02 -19.08
CA GLU A 384 13.99 27.36 -19.45
C GLU A 384 14.20 26.04 -18.65
N GLU A 385 15.19 25.24 -19.04
CA GLU A 385 15.70 24.06 -18.29
C GLU A 385 15.90 24.38 -16.79
N ASP A 386 15.46 23.48 -15.91
CA ASP A 386 15.44 23.63 -14.43
C ASP A 386 14.61 24.83 -13.87
N GLU A 387 13.94 25.67 -14.68
CA GLU A 387 13.10 26.74 -14.12
C GLU A 387 11.81 26.17 -13.50
N MET A 388 11.68 26.30 -12.19
CA MET A 388 10.53 25.79 -11.42
C MET A 388 9.34 26.76 -11.37
N VAL A 389 8.13 26.20 -11.42
CA VAL A 389 6.86 26.89 -11.15
C VAL A 389 6.19 26.30 -9.91
N ARG A 390 5.96 27.14 -8.90
CA ARG A 390 5.09 26.83 -7.75
C ARG A 390 3.64 27.17 -8.10
N ALA A 391 2.73 26.20 -8.01
CA ALA A 391 1.32 26.36 -8.36
C ALA A 391 0.36 25.81 -7.28
N PHE A 392 -0.85 26.36 -7.21
CA PHE A 392 -1.91 25.92 -6.30
C PHE A 392 -3.31 26.30 -6.80
N TYR A 393 -4.34 25.63 -6.30
CA TYR A 393 -5.74 26.00 -6.55
C TYR A 393 -6.39 26.57 -5.28
N LYS A 394 -7.16 27.66 -5.43
CA LYS A 394 -7.90 28.30 -4.34
C LYS A 394 -9.04 29.16 -4.87
N ASN A 395 -10.19 29.15 -4.21
CA ASN A 395 -11.34 30.02 -4.52
C ASN A 395 -11.76 29.99 -6.01
N GLN A 396 -11.84 28.80 -6.61
CA GLN A 396 -12.19 28.60 -8.04
C GLN A 396 -11.20 29.23 -9.03
N ARG A 397 -9.92 29.31 -8.66
CA ARG A 397 -8.81 29.81 -9.48
C ARG A 397 -7.54 29.01 -9.23
N TYR A 398 -6.70 28.93 -10.26
CA TYR A 398 -5.37 28.37 -10.20
C TYR A 398 -4.37 29.53 -10.17
N TYR A 399 -3.48 29.49 -9.21
CA TYR A 399 -2.44 30.46 -8.94
C TYR A 399 -1.09 29.83 -9.25
N PHE A 400 -0.17 30.60 -9.84
CA PHE A 400 1.17 30.13 -10.16
C PHE A 400 2.21 31.23 -9.99
N ASN A 401 3.45 30.84 -9.71
CA ASN A 401 4.59 31.76 -9.61
C ASN A 401 5.83 31.13 -10.25
N ARG A 402 6.21 31.70 -11.40
CA ARG A 402 7.38 31.36 -12.24
C ARG A 402 8.56 32.30 -12.01
N GLY A 403 8.86 32.58 -10.74
CA GLY A 403 9.85 33.59 -10.32
C GLY A 403 9.49 35.06 -10.62
N ARG A 404 8.33 35.34 -11.23
CA ARG A 404 7.90 36.69 -11.68
C ARG A 404 6.83 37.34 -10.79
N GLY A 405 6.37 36.62 -9.75
CA GLY A 405 5.24 37.00 -8.90
C GLY A 405 4.07 36.04 -9.06
N ILE A 406 3.01 36.23 -8.28
CA ILE A 406 1.81 35.39 -8.37
C ILE A 406 0.94 35.88 -9.53
N GLU A 407 0.69 34.98 -10.48
CA GLU A 407 -0.24 35.11 -11.60
C GLU A 407 -1.43 34.15 -11.38
N GLU A 408 -2.55 34.34 -12.09
CA GLU A 408 -3.78 33.55 -11.88
C GLU A 408 -4.55 33.24 -13.18
N THR A 409 -5.27 32.13 -13.18
CA THR A 409 -6.25 31.73 -14.22
C THR A 409 -7.44 30.99 -13.60
N TYR A 410 -8.53 30.82 -14.35
CA TYR A 410 -9.73 30.07 -13.92
C TYR A 410 -9.73 28.60 -14.40
N LYS A 411 -8.79 28.26 -15.30
CA LYS A 411 -8.63 26.96 -15.94
C LYS A 411 -7.52 26.17 -15.25
N TYR A 412 -7.59 24.84 -15.32
CA TYR A 412 -6.49 24.02 -14.80
C TYR A 412 -5.20 24.28 -15.58
N LEU A 413 -4.07 24.05 -14.91
CA LEU A 413 -2.73 24.30 -15.45
C LEU A 413 -2.18 23.03 -16.08
N ARG A 414 -1.46 23.19 -17.20
CA ARG A 414 -0.67 22.14 -17.85
C ARG A 414 0.78 22.59 -17.97
N PHE A 415 1.68 21.66 -17.73
CA PHE A 415 3.12 21.81 -17.65
C PHE A 415 3.69 20.94 -18.78
N GLU A 416 3.87 21.54 -19.95
CA GLU A 416 4.11 20.85 -21.22
C GLU A 416 5.57 21.06 -21.68
N PRO A 417 6.44 20.02 -21.69
CA PRO A 417 7.79 20.15 -22.22
C PRO A 417 7.82 20.43 -23.74
N ASP A 418 8.95 20.97 -24.23
CA ASP A 418 9.19 21.15 -25.68
C ASP A 418 9.77 19.88 -26.36
N ASP A 419 10.34 18.97 -25.57
CA ASP A 419 10.95 17.71 -26.03
C ASP A 419 10.10 16.52 -25.57
N GLU A 420 9.96 15.50 -26.42
CA GLU A 420 9.12 14.32 -26.18
C GLU A 420 9.78 13.32 -25.21
N ASP A 421 11.12 13.33 -25.12
CA ASP A 421 11.88 12.50 -24.16
C ASP A 421 12.10 13.20 -22.79
N ALA A 422 11.49 14.37 -22.57
CA ALA A 422 11.72 15.21 -21.39
C ALA A 422 11.15 14.62 -20.09
N ILE A 423 11.83 14.92 -18.98
CA ILE A 423 11.51 14.46 -17.64
C ILE A 423 11.13 15.65 -16.76
N CYS A 424 9.85 15.72 -16.38
CA CYS A 424 9.35 16.70 -15.43
C CYS A 424 9.37 16.15 -14.00
N THR A 425 9.79 16.97 -13.04
CA THR A 425 10.01 16.60 -11.64
C THR A 425 9.06 17.38 -10.73
N ILE A 426 8.42 16.67 -9.80
CA ILE A 426 7.61 17.28 -8.73
C ILE A 426 8.53 17.47 -7.51
N GLU A 427 9.12 18.65 -7.39
CA GLU A 427 10.18 19.00 -6.45
C GLU A 427 9.76 18.87 -4.98
N ASN A 428 8.48 19.11 -4.68
CA ASN A 428 7.93 19.01 -3.32
C ASN A 428 7.29 17.64 -3.01
N PHE A 429 7.56 16.61 -3.82
CA PHE A 429 7.06 15.24 -3.65
C PHE A 429 8.21 14.24 -3.44
N ASP A 430 8.08 13.36 -2.43
CA ASP A 430 9.15 12.42 -2.01
C ASP A 430 8.59 11.01 -1.77
N ARG A 431 8.14 10.34 -2.83
CA ARG A 431 7.64 8.95 -2.79
C ARG A 431 8.80 7.96 -2.88
N ARG A 432 9.60 7.84 -1.82
CA ARG A 432 10.70 6.86 -1.75
C ARG A 432 10.20 5.45 -1.40
N GLU A 433 10.58 4.45 -2.21
CA GLU A 433 10.26 3.03 -1.98
C GLU A 433 10.64 2.55 -0.57
N THR A 434 11.79 3.00 -0.05
CA THR A 434 12.30 2.67 1.27
C THR A 434 13.00 3.86 1.93
N ARG A 435 13.01 3.89 3.27
CA ARG A 435 13.65 4.95 4.06
C ARG A 435 15.17 4.94 3.89
N GLY A 436 15.67 5.74 2.94
CA GLY A 436 17.08 5.79 2.57
C GLY A 436 17.38 5.36 1.13
N ALA A 437 16.36 5.12 0.31
CA ALA A 437 16.53 5.02 -1.15
C ALA A 437 17.28 6.24 -1.71
N SER A 438 18.14 6.00 -2.70
CA SER A 438 19.07 6.98 -3.29
C SER A 438 18.44 7.98 -4.24
N TYR A 439 17.20 7.71 -4.67
CA TYR A 439 16.37 8.51 -5.57
C TYR A 439 14.96 8.58 -4.98
N ALA A 440 14.13 9.54 -5.40
CA ALA A 440 12.70 9.58 -5.10
C ALA A 440 11.88 9.26 -6.36
N LEU A 441 10.67 8.72 -6.21
CA LEU A 441 9.76 8.45 -7.33
C LEU A 441 8.88 9.68 -7.59
N ASN A 442 9.52 10.76 -8.03
CA ASN A 442 8.89 12.06 -8.28
C ASN A 442 9.20 12.63 -9.68
N GLN A 443 9.70 11.80 -10.59
CA GLN A 443 10.05 12.15 -11.97
C GLN A 443 9.12 11.44 -12.97
N PHE A 444 8.60 12.17 -13.95
CA PHE A 444 7.55 11.72 -14.87
C PHE A 444 7.85 12.18 -16.31
N ARG A 445 7.34 11.45 -17.30
CA ARG A 445 7.45 11.79 -18.74
C ARG A 445 6.30 12.68 -19.18
N ASP A 446 6.50 13.39 -20.30
CA ASP A 446 5.47 14.22 -20.97
C ASP A 446 4.83 15.21 -19.99
N THR A 447 3.50 15.32 -19.99
CA THR A 447 2.79 16.48 -19.46
C THR A 447 2.32 16.22 -18.04
N LEU A 448 2.57 17.19 -17.16
CA LEU A 448 1.91 17.25 -15.85
C LEU A 448 0.77 18.26 -15.88
N GLU A 449 -0.27 18.01 -15.09
CA GLU A 449 -1.43 18.89 -14.96
C GLU A 449 -1.77 19.12 -13.49
N LEU A 450 -2.32 20.29 -13.15
CA LEU A 450 -2.87 20.58 -11.83
C LEU A 450 -4.36 20.90 -11.93
N GLN A 451 -5.22 19.93 -11.61
CA GLN A 451 -6.67 20.00 -11.83
C GLN A 451 -7.49 19.77 -10.54
N TYR A 452 -8.43 20.68 -10.26
CA TYR A 452 -9.46 20.48 -9.23
C TYR A 452 -10.58 19.56 -9.73
N ILE A 453 -11.02 18.65 -8.86
CA ILE A 453 -11.99 17.57 -9.15
C ILE A 453 -13.25 17.79 -8.28
N PRO A 454 -14.30 18.46 -8.81
CA PRO A 454 -15.45 18.92 -8.02
C PRO A 454 -16.30 17.83 -7.36
N TYR A 455 -16.19 16.57 -7.77
CA TYR A 455 -16.95 15.47 -7.17
C TYR A 455 -16.27 14.85 -5.94
N LYS A 456 -14.99 15.20 -5.68
CA LYS A 456 -14.24 14.84 -4.47
C LYS A 456 -13.87 16.05 -3.59
N ASP A 457 -13.98 17.28 -4.12
CA ASP A 457 -13.43 18.52 -3.55
C ASP A 457 -11.88 18.53 -3.41
N GLU A 458 -11.22 17.62 -4.15
CA GLU A 458 -9.77 17.45 -4.18
C GLU A 458 -9.11 18.21 -5.34
N VAL A 459 -7.81 18.47 -5.24
CA VAL A 459 -6.98 18.98 -6.34
C VAL A 459 -5.88 17.97 -6.61
N TRP A 460 -5.80 17.45 -7.84
CA TRP A 460 -4.86 16.41 -8.22
C TRP A 460 -3.73 16.97 -9.08
N VAL A 461 -2.53 16.41 -8.89
CA VAL A 461 -1.54 16.36 -9.97
C VAL A 461 -1.85 15.13 -10.84
N ILE A 462 -1.96 15.34 -12.15
CA ILE A 462 -2.26 14.31 -13.14
C ILE A 462 -1.09 14.27 -14.14
N ASN A 463 -0.69 13.08 -14.59
CA ASN A 463 0.28 12.91 -15.68
C ASN A 463 -0.44 12.45 -16.94
N GLU A 464 -0.33 13.24 -18.01
CA GLU A 464 -0.82 12.94 -19.35
C GLU A 464 0.36 12.50 -20.23
N LEU A 465 0.30 11.28 -20.75
CA LEU A 465 1.39 10.63 -21.49
C LEU A 465 0.89 9.44 -22.34
N PRO A 466 1.68 8.94 -23.32
CA PRO A 466 1.34 7.74 -24.08
C PRO A 466 1.25 6.49 -23.21
N ILE A 467 0.34 5.56 -23.57
CA ILE A 467 0.07 4.35 -22.77
C ILE A 467 1.28 3.42 -22.63
N GLU A 468 2.19 3.37 -23.60
CA GLU A 468 3.41 2.55 -23.47
C GLU A 468 4.42 3.20 -22.50
N GLU A 469 4.51 4.53 -22.48
CA GLU A 469 5.38 5.26 -21.55
C GLU A 469 4.90 5.18 -20.10
N TYR A 470 3.58 5.18 -19.91
CA TYR A 470 2.96 4.84 -18.63
C TYR A 470 3.39 3.45 -18.14
N LEU A 471 3.42 2.45 -19.03
CA LEU A 471 3.80 1.08 -18.67
C LEU A 471 5.31 0.92 -18.38
N TYR A 472 6.18 1.81 -18.88
CA TYR A 472 7.60 1.81 -18.50
C TYR A 472 7.80 2.09 -17.00
N GLY A 473 6.95 2.94 -16.40
CA GLY A 473 6.98 3.30 -14.98
C GLY A 473 6.16 2.41 -14.05
N LEU A 474 5.72 1.23 -14.52
CA LEU A 474 4.82 0.34 -13.79
C LEU A 474 5.55 -0.51 -12.73
N GLY A 475 5.16 -0.37 -11.47
CA GLY A 475 5.76 -0.98 -10.29
C GLY A 475 5.27 -2.38 -9.90
N GLU A 476 4.38 -2.98 -10.70
CA GLU A 476 3.74 -4.28 -10.43
C GLU A 476 4.72 -5.48 -10.45
N THR A 477 5.88 -5.32 -11.10
CA THR A 477 6.98 -6.27 -11.00
C THR A 477 8.33 -5.62 -11.31
N SER A 478 9.43 -6.36 -11.10
CA SER A 478 10.80 -5.84 -11.25
C SER A 478 11.63 -6.62 -12.27
N ASN A 479 12.83 -6.12 -12.54
CA ASN A 479 13.85 -6.80 -13.35
C ASN A 479 14.03 -8.30 -13.05
N ALA A 480 13.87 -8.72 -11.78
CA ALA A 480 14.17 -10.07 -11.31
C ALA A 480 13.20 -11.16 -11.81
N SER A 481 12.02 -10.78 -12.29
CA SER A 481 10.97 -11.70 -12.75
C SER A 481 11.26 -12.27 -14.15
N HIS A 482 10.72 -13.45 -14.48
CA HIS A 482 10.94 -14.09 -15.78
C HIS A 482 10.42 -13.21 -16.94
N GLU A 483 11.05 -13.31 -18.12
CA GLU A 483 10.74 -12.48 -19.29
C GLU A 483 9.29 -12.64 -19.76
N GLU A 484 8.88 -13.88 -20.02
CA GLU A 484 7.50 -14.23 -20.40
C GLU A 484 6.46 -13.80 -19.36
N PHE A 485 6.81 -13.81 -18.07
CA PHE A 485 5.94 -13.29 -17.01
C PHE A 485 5.79 -11.76 -17.10
N LYS A 486 6.90 -11.02 -17.30
CA LYS A 486 6.84 -9.56 -17.51
C LYS A 486 5.96 -9.22 -18.72
N LYS A 487 6.14 -9.94 -19.84
CA LYS A 487 5.33 -9.79 -21.07
C LYS A 487 3.84 -10.06 -20.82
N SER A 488 3.52 -11.10 -20.05
CA SER A 488 2.16 -11.41 -19.62
C SER A 488 1.55 -10.27 -18.78
N LEU A 489 2.26 -9.83 -17.73
CA LEU A 489 1.81 -8.80 -16.79
C LEU A 489 1.61 -7.45 -17.48
N ILE A 490 2.54 -7.04 -18.35
CA ILE A 490 2.45 -5.79 -19.09
C ILE A 490 1.30 -5.84 -20.11
N THR A 491 1.04 -6.98 -20.74
CA THR A 491 -0.10 -7.11 -21.67
C THR A 491 -1.44 -6.95 -20.95
N VAL A 492 -1.62 -7.51 -19.75
CA VAL A 492 -2.85 -7.28 -18.96
C VAL A 492 -2.93 -5.86 -18.43
N ALA A 493 -1.82 -5.27 -17.97
CA ALA A 493 -1.78 -3.90 -17.50
C ALA A 493 -2.16 -2.90 -18.61
N ARG A 494 -1.59 -3.07 -19.82
CA ARG A 494 -1.96 -2.33 -21.05
C ARG A 494 -3.42 -2.48 -21.40
N THR A 495 -3.97 -3.69 -21.28
CA THR A 495 -5.36 -3.98 -21.63
C THR A 495 -6.32 -3.34 -20.62
N TYR A 496 -6.02 -3.40 -19.32
CA TYR A 496 -6.77 -2.72 -18.27
C TYR A 496 -6.74 -1.18 -18.44
N ALA A 497 -5.57 -0.62 -18.75
CA ALA A 497 -5.41 0.79 -19.06
C ALA A 497 -6.24 1.21 -20.28
N LEU A 498 -6.22 0.43 -21.38
CA LEU A 498 -7.09 0.65 -22.54
C LEU A 498 -8.57 0.52 -22.17
N TYR A 499 -8.95 -0.49 -21.39
CA TYR A 499 -10.34 -0.73 -20.97
C TYR A 499 -10.94 0.47 -20.24
N HIS A 500 -10.16 1.08 -19.33
CA HIS A 500 -10.57 2.28 -18.60
C HIS A 500 -10.46 3.57 -19.43
N TRP A 501 -9.52 3.66 -20.38
CA TRP A 501 -9.45 4.74 -21.36
C TRP A 501 -10.65 4.78 -22.31
N GLU A 502 -11.03 3.63 -22.89
CA GLU A 502 -12.17 3.52 -23.84
C GLU A 502 -13.51 3.89 -23.19
N ARG A 503 -13.65 3.71 -21.87
CA ARG A 503 -14.87 4.02 -21.09
C ARG A 503 -14.83 5.41 -20.46
N ASN A 504 -13.67 5.81 -19.95
CA ASN A 504 -13.43 7.06 -19.20
C ASN A 504 -14.41 7.32 -18.03
N THR A 505 -14.93 6.26 -17.40
CA THR A 505 -15.93 6.34 -16.33
C THR A 505 -15.36 6.27 -14.91
N LYS A 506 -14.26 5.54 -14.68
CA LYS A 506 -13.79 5.17 -13.31
C LYS A 506 -13.57 6.40 -12.40
N HIS A 507 -13.02 7.48 -12.95
CA HIS A 507 -12.83 8.75 -12.24
C HIS A 507 -13.64 9.90 -12.90
N ASN A 508 -14.89 9.61 -13.32
CA ASN A 508 -15.87 10.56 -13.87
C ASN A 508 -15.37 11.45 -15.03
N GLY A 509 -14.49 10.93 -15.89
CA GLY A 509 -13.90 11.69 -17.00
C GLY A 509 -12.75 12.62 -16.65
N TYR A 510 -12.34 12.71 -15.36
CA TYR A 510 -11.26 13.61 -14.93
C TYR A 510 -9.87 13.01 -15.16
N PHE A 511 -9.71 11.70 -15.00
CA PHE A 511 -8.53 10.93 -15.40
C PHE A 511 -8.93 9.45 -15.58
N HIS A 512 -8.03 8.63 -16.14
CA HIS A 512 -8.33 7.25 -16.51
C HIS A 512 -8.05 6.26 -15.36
N MET A 513 -6.93 6.42 -14.66
CA MET A 513 -6.50 5.62 -13.49
C MET A 513 -5.75 6.49 -12.46
N ASN A 514 -5.59 6.02 -11.22
CA ASN A 514 -4.63 6.57 -10.24
C ASN A 514 -3.29 5.78 -10.24
N ALA A 515 -2.28 6.30 -9.53
CA ALA A 515 -0.94 5.71 -9.40
C ALA A 515 -0.75 4.80 -8.17
N TYR A 516 -1.83 4.16 -7.70
CA TYR A 516 -1.90 3.36 -6.47
C TYR A 516 -2.62 2.02 -6.73
N ALA A 517 -2.66 1.14 -5.71
CA ALA A 517 -3.14 -0.23 -5.84
C ALA A 517 -4.65 -0.38 -6.13
N ASP A 518 -5.43 0.70 -6.09
CA ASP A 518 -6.85 0.71 -6.49
C ASP A 518 -7.03 0.69 -8.03
N ASP A 519 -5.97 1.04 -8.75
CA ASP A 519 -5.86 1.01 -10.21
C ASP A 519 -4.69 0.12 -10.63
N GLN A 520 -3.48 0.67 -10.66
CA GLN A 520 -2.21 -0.02 -10.91
C GLN A 520 -1.07 0.77 -10.26
N VAL A 521 -0.06 0.07 -9.75
CA VAL A 521 1.08 0.73 -9.09
C VAL A 521 1.96 1.43 -10.13
N TYR A 522 1.90 2.76 -10.21
CA TYR A 522 2.72 3.58 -11.11
C TYR A 522 3.70 4.48 -10.33
N PHE A 523 4.94 4.51 -10.81
CA PHE A 523 6.08 5.14 -10.13
C PHE A 523 6.91 6.09 -11.01
N GLY A 524 6.53 6.27 -12.29
CA GLY A 524 7.18 7.21 -13.19
C GLY A 524 8.57 6.80 -13.69
N TYR A 525 9.29 7.79 -14.24
CA TYR A 525 10.53 7.59 -14.99
C TYR A 525 11.68 7.03 -14.16
N GLU A 526 11.79 7.40 -12.87
CA GLU A 526 12.85 6.84 -12.02
C GLU A 526 12.67 5.32 -11.83
N TYR A 527 11.45 4.80 -11.92
CA TYR A 527 11.22 3.35 -11.90
C TYR A 527 11.61 2.69 -13.23
N GLU A 528 11.25 3.26 -14.39
CA GLU A 528 11.71 2.83 -15.73
C GLU A 528 13.23 2.68 -15.75
N LYS A 529 13.92 3.75 -15.34
CA LYS A 529 15.38 3.89 -15.34
C LYS A 529 16.09 2.85 -14.46
N ASN A 530 15.48 2.44 -13.35
CA ASN A 530 16.00 1.38 -12.48
C ASN A 530 15.50 -0.02 -12.88
N ASN A 531 14.42 -0.13 -13.66
CA ASN A 531 13.82 -1.38 -14.13
C ASN A 531 13.75 -1.50 -15.68
N PRO A 532 14.88 -1.41 -16.40
CA PRO A 532 14.87 -1.40 -17.87
C PRO A 532 14.32 -2.69 -18.51
N LEU A 533 14.30 -3.83 -17.80
CA LEU A 533 13.69 -5.07 -18.30
C LEU A 533 12.15 -5.04 -18.26
N ILE A 534 11.55 -4.06 -17.58
CA ILE A 534 10.11 -3.76 -17.68
C ILE A 534 9.86 -3.08 -19.02
N ARG A 535 10.59 -2.00 -19.34
CA ARG A 535 10.54 -1.33 -20.65
C ARG A 535 10.79 -2.30 -21.81
N GLU A 536 11.76 -3.21 -21.70
CA GLU A 536 11.99 -4.26 -22.72
C GLU A 536 10.75 -5.14 -22.94
N ALA A 537 10.03 -5.53 -21.88
CA ALA A 537 8.79 -6.30 -22.00
C ALA A 537 7.59 -5.47 -22.50
N VAL A 538 7.60 -4.15 -22.30
CA VAL A 538 6.63 -3.21 -22.89
C VAL A 538 6.84 -3.12 -24.40
N GLU A 539 8.07 -2.85 -24.84
CA GLU A 539 8.44 -2.74 -26.26
C GLU A 539 8.19 -4.07 -27.03
N ASP A 540 8.56 -5.22 -26.45
CA ASP A 540 8.32 -6.55 -27.05
C ASP A 540 6.83 -6.93 -27.15
N THR A 541 5.96 -6.30 -26.37
CA THR A 541 4.49 -6.50 -26.42
C THR A 541 3.74 -5.28 -26.96
N ARG A 542 4.44 -4.28 -27.50
CA ARG A 542 3.90 -2.94 -27.80
C ARG A 542 2.65 -3.03 -28.68
N GLY A 543 1.59 -2.37 -28.22
CA GLY A 543 0.28 -2.36 -28.84
C GLY A 543 -0.53 -3.66 -28.73
N VAL A 544 -0.02 -4.75 -28.15
CA VAL A 544 -0.80 -6.00 -28.06
C VAL A 544 -1.67 -6.01 -26.79
N THR A 545 -2.96 -6.30 -26.96
CA THR A 545 -3.95 -6.38 -25.88
C THR A 545 -4.71 -7.71 -25.87
N VAL A 546 -5.31 -8.02 -24.73
CA VAL A 546 -6.25 -9.13 -24.56
C VAL A 546 -7.66 -8.68 -24.97
N ASN A 547 -8.35 -9.49 -25.77
CA ASN A 547 -9.68 -9.18 -26.30
C ASN A 547 -10.61 -10.38 -26.18
N TYR A 548 -11.92 -10.15 -26.17
CA TYR A 548 -12.96 -11.19 -26.21
C TYR A 548 -14.13 -10.72 -27.07
N ASP A 549 -14.68 -11.60 -27.93
CA ASP A 549 -15.69 -11.29 -28.96
C ASP A 549 -15.40 -9.99 -29.75
N GLY A 550 -14.13 -9.75 -30.06
CA GLY A 550 -13.70 -8.53 -30.77
C GLY A 550 -13.85 -7.22 -29.98
N ARG A 551 -13.74 -7.25 -28.64
CA ARG A 551 -13.70 -6.07 -27.74
C ARG A 551 -12.54 -6.19 -26.74
N THR A 552 -12.06 -5.06 -26.22
CA THR A 552 -11.04 -5.01 -25.15
C THR A 552 -11.50 -5.77 -23.91
N ALA A 553 -10.72 -6.74 -23.43
CA ALA A 553 -11.09 -7.60 -22.31
C ALA A 553 -10.75 -6.96 -20.95
N LEU A 554 -11.66 -7.09 -19.97
CA LEU A 554 -11.37 -6.74 -18.58
C LEU A 554 -10.38 -7.77 -18.00
N THR A 555 -9.21 -7.30 -17.56
CA THR A 555 -8.02 -8.13 -17.32
C THR A 555 -7.45 -7.93 -15.90
N PRO A 556 -8.20 -8.30 -14.85
CA PRO A 556 -7.71 -8.24 -13.47
C PRO A 556 -6.56 -9.25 -13.24
N TYR A 557 -5.63 -8.90 -12.36
CA TYR A 557 -4.47 -9.69 -11.99
C TYR A 557 -4.12 -9.49 -10.51
N PHE A 558 -3.46 -10.46 -9.87
CA PHE A 558 -3.18 -10.46 -8.43
C PHE A 558 -1.89 -11.22 -8.08
N SER A 559 -1.43 -11.17 -6.83
CA SER A 559 -0.10 -11.66 -6.45
C SER A 559 0.04 -13.20 -6.47
N ARG A 560 -0.86 -13.95 -5.81
CA ARG A 560 -0.90 -15.42 -5.83
C ARG A 560 -2.23 -15.98 -5.37
N SER A 561 -2.48 -17.26 -5.63
CA SER A 561 -3.68 -17.99 -5.22
C SER A 561 -3.43 -18.92 -4.02
N ASP A 562 -4.48 -19.62 -3.61
CA ASP A 562 -4.44 -20.80 -2.71
C ASP A 562 -4.49 -22.14 -3.48
N GLY A 563 -4.04 -22.14 -4.73
CA GLY A 563 -4.01 -23.33 -5.60
C GLY A 563 -5.14 -23.42 -6.62
N ARG A 564 -5.99 -22.38 -6.69
CA ARG A 564 -6.87 -22.08 -7.84
C ARG A 564 -7.20 -20.58 -7.90
N THR A 565 -7.44 -20.05 -9.09
CA THR A 565 -8.08 -18.74 -9.25
C THR A 565 -9.58 -18.82 -8.95
N ARG A 566 -10.21 -17.65 -8.81
CA ARG A 566 -11.65 -17.48 -8.67
C ARG A 566 -12.23 -17.01 -10.01
N SER A 567 -13.46 -17.42 -10.30
CA SER A 567 -14.26 -16.79 -11.35
C SER A 567 -14.73 -15.40 -10.92
N TRP A 568 -15.07 -14.54 -11.88
CA TRP A 568 -15.66 -13.23 -11.63
C TRP A 568 -16.91 -13.31 -10.72
N SER A 569 -17.77 -14.30 -10.97
CA SER A 569 -19.02 -14.51 -10.23
C SER A 569 -18.82 -14.95 -8.77
N GLU A 570 -17.70 -15.57 -8.42
CA GLU A 570 -17.38 -15.93 -7.03
C GLU A 570 -17.04 -14.72 -6.15
N VAL A 571 -16.68 -13.58 -6.74
CA VAL A 571 -16.03 -12.46 -6.03
C VAL A 571 -16.77 -11.13 -6.18
N TRP A 572 -17.27 -10.83 -7.38
CA TRP A 572 -17.86 -9.51 -7.69
C TRP A 572 -19.32 -9.56 -8.19
N GLY A 573 -19.87 -10.76 -8.43
CA GLY A 573 -21.23 -10.95 -8.93
C GLY A 573 -21.39 -10.64 -10.42
N GLY A 574 -22.48 -11.13 -11.04
CA GLY A 574 -22.60 -11.20 -12.49
C GLY A 574 -21.65 -12.24 -13.11
N SER A 575 -21.64 -12.34 -14.44
CA SER A 575 -20.72 -13.24 -15.16
C SER A 575 -19.92 -12.54 -16.27
N VAL A 576 -18.62 -12.85 -16.35
CA VAL A 576 -17.69 -12.41 -17.39
C VAL A 576 -17.02 -13.65 -17.99
N ALA A 577 -17.29 -13.92 -19.26
CA ALA A 577 -17.07 -15.25 -19.87
C ALA A 577 -15.61 -15.72 -19.89
N TRP A 578 -14.64 -14.80 -20.02
CA TRP A 578 -13.21 -15.13 -20.01
C TRP A 578 -12.61 -15.23 -18.60
N LEU A 579 -13.33 -14.81 -17.55
CA LEU A 579 -12.86 -14.78 -16.16
C LEU A 579 -13.47 -15.93 -15.34
N ILE A 580 -13.11 -17.14 -15.70
CA ILE A 580 -13.46 -18.37 -14.96
C ILE A 580 -12.32 -18.81 -14.03
N GLY A 581 -12.66 -19.54 -12.98
CA GLY A 581 -11.66 -20.10 -12.05
C GLY A 581 -10.90 -21.27 -12.70
N VAL A 582 -9.57 -21.19 -12.70
CA VAL A 582 -8.64 -22.23 -13.16
C VAL A 582 -7.79 -22.74 -12.00
N GLU A 583 -7.25 -23.95 -12.10
CA GLU A 583 -6.30 -24.46 -11.10
C GLU A 583 -5.00 -23.63 -11.10
N ALA A 584 -4.24 -23.69 -10.01
CA ALA A 584 -2.92 -23.06 -9.91
C ALA A 584 -1.94 -24.06 -9.26
N PRO A 585 -1.41 -25.03 -10.04
CA PRO A 585 -0.69 -26.17 -9.48
C PRO A 585 0.57 -25.78 -8.70
N CYS A 586 1.33 -24.77 -9.11
CA CYS A 586 2.52 -24.35 -8.37
C CYS A 586 2.19 -23.66 -7.04
N ASP A 587 1.16 -22.81 -6.98
CA ASP A 587 0.67 -22.23 -5.72
C ASP A 587 0.16 -23.35 -4.78
N LYS A 588 -0.54 -24.34 -5.35
CA LYS A 588 -1.09 -25.52 -4.65
C LYS A 588 0.01 -26.41 -4.05
N GLU A 589 1.03 -26.74 -4.84
CA GLU A 589 2.18 -27.56 -4.40
C GLU A 589 3.03 -26.85 -3.32
N ARG A 590 3.07 -25.52 -3.35
CA ARG A 590 3.81 -24.70 -2.37
C ARG A 590 3.03 -24.43 -1.07
N GLY A 591 1.78 -24.89 -0.96
CA GLY A 591 0.92 -24.58 0.19
C GLY A 591 0.73 -23.08 0.35
N TYR A 592 0.57 -22.36 -0.76
CA TYR A 592 0.32 -20.93 -0.72
C TYR A 592 -1.13 -20.62 -0.35
N THR A 593 -1.31 -19.41 0.18
CA THR A 593 -2.59 -18.86 0.55
C THR A 593 -2.90 -17.71 -0.39
N LEU A 594 -4.20 -17.50 -0.62
CA LEU A 594 -4.71 -16.45 -1.50
C LEU A 594 -4.07 -15.11 -1.14
N TRP A 595 -3.61 -14.42 -2.18
CA TRP A 595 -3.09 -13.07 -2.14
C TRP A 595 -3.61 -12.37 -3.39
N GLY A 596 -4.94 -12.27 -3.44
CA GLY A 596 -5.71 -11.64 -4.50
C GLY A 596 -7.18 -11.53 -4.12
N HIS A 597 -7.88 -10.65 -4.80
CA HIS A 597 -9.29 -10.89 -5.16
C HIS A 597 -9.45 -12.23 -5.91
N GLY A 598 -8.36 -12.80 -6.44
CA GLY A 598 -8.30 -14.18 -6.92
C GLY A 598 -8.77 -14.37 -8.36
N VAL A 599 -9.41 -13.36 -8.94
CA VAL A 599 -9.93 -13.36 -10.33
C VAL A 599 -8.85 -13.02 -11.35
N GLY A 600 -8.81 -13.76 -12.46
CA GLY A 600 -7.87 -13.53 -13.57
C GLY A 600 -6.48 -14.11 -13.30
N MET A 601 -5.42 -13.36 -13.66
CA MET A 601 -4.04 -13.88 -13.61
C MET A 601 -3.42 -13.80 -12.21
N GLY A 602 -3.08 -14.96 -11.64
CA GLY A 602 -2.28 -15.06 -10.43
C GLY A 602 -0.78 -15.01 -10.74
N ALA A 603 -0.11 -13.94 -10.34
CA ALA A 603 1.26 -13.62 -10.77
C ALA A 603 2.30 -14.69 -10.39
N THR A 604 2.16 -15.34 -9.23
CA THR A 604 3.10 -16.38 -8.79
C THR A 604 2.94 -17.71 -9.53
N GLU A 605 1.74 -18.01 -10.04
CA GLU A 605 1.49 -19.15 -10.93
C GLU A 605 1.94 -18.82 -12.36
N ALA A 606 1.60 -17.64 -12.88
CA ALA A 606 2.10 -17.14 -14.17
C ALA A 606 3.64 -17.10 -14.22
N LEU A 607 4.29 -16.68 -13.14
CA LEU A 607 5.74 -16.75 -12.98
C LEU A 607 6.24 -18.20 -12.89
N CYS A 608 5.45 -19.15 -12.38
CA CYS A 608 5.81 -20.55 -12.40
C CYS A 608 5.81 -21.13 -13.83
N MET A 609 4.72 -20.89 -14.58
CA MET A 609 4.58 -21.26 -15.99
C MET A 609 5.74 -20.71 -16.82
N ALA A 610 6.02 -19.41 -16.70
CA ALA A 610 7.15 -18.76 -17.36
C ALA A 610 8.51 -19.43 -17.06
N ASN A 611 8.74 -19.87 -15.81
CA ASN A 611 9.96 -20.60 -15.44
C ASN A 611 9.96 -22.09 -15.86
N ASN A 612 8.80 -22.68 -16.13
CA ASN A 612 8.65 -24.04 -16.67
C ASN A 612 8.83 -24.07 -18.20
N GLY A 613 8.64 -22.93 -18.87
CA GLY A 613 8.91 -22.71 -20.29
C GLY A 613 7.69 -22.40 -21.14
N ASP A 614 6.52 -22.15 -20.54
CA ASP A 614 5.33 -21.62 -21.23
C ASP A 614 5.58 -20.17 -21.69
N ASP A 615 5.16 -19.81 -22.91
CA ASP A 615 5.30 -18.44 -23.43
C ASP A 615 4.21 -17.48 -22.90
N TRP A 616 4.42 -16.17 -23.04
CA TRP A 616 3.47 -15.17 -22.53
C TRP A 616 2.07 -15.26 -23.14
N GLY A 617 1.92 -15.81 -24.35
CA GLY A 617 0.62 -16.10 -24.96
C GLY A 617 -0.03 -17.32 -24.33
N GLU A 618 0.72 -18.41 -24.13
CA GLU A 618 0.26 -19.61 -23.42
C GLU A 618 -0.19 -19.29 -21.98
N ILE A 619 0.53 -18.41 -21.28
CA ILE A 619 0.17 -17.92 -19.94
C ILE A 619 -1.15 -17.14 -19.97
N LEU A 620 -1.35 -16.21 -20.90
CA LEU A 620 -2.58 -15.43 -20.96
C LEU A 620 -3.80 -16.29 -21.36
N HIS A 621 -3.64 -17.22 -22.30
CA HIS A 621 -4.70 -18.19 -22.64
C HIS A 621 -5.03 -19.18 -21.51
N TYR A 622 -4.16 -19.32 -20.50
CA TYR A 622 -4.44 -20.13 -19.30
C TYR A 622 -5.34 -19.39 -18.30
N PHE A 623 -5.07 -18.10 -18.05
CA PHE A 623 -5.82 -17.31 -17.06
C PHE A 623 -7.08 -16.61 -17.61
N TYR A 624 -7.17 -16.41 -18.92
CA TYR A 624 -8.29 -15.78 -19.57
C TYR A 624 -8.82 -16.67 -20.71
N THR A 625 -10.05 -17.17 -20.56
CA THR A 625 -10.62 -18.20 -21.46
C THR A 625 -11.16 -17.60 -22.76
N ASP A 626 -10.92 -18.28 -23.88
CA ASP A 626 -11.41 -17.94 -25.23
C ASP A 626 -11.11 -16.49 -25.68
N ILE A 627 -9.97 -15.94 -25.24
CA ILE A 627 -9.46 -14.61 -25.65
C ILE A 627 -8.78 -14.60 -27.04
N ASP A 628 -8.69 -13.41 -27.63
CA ASP A 628 -7.83 -13.07 -28.78
C ASP A 628 -6.74 -12.07 -28.36
N LEU A 629 -5.46 -12.40 -28.63
CA LEU A 629 -4.34 -11.46 -28.49
C LEU A 629 -4.18 -10.67 -29.79
N THR A 630 -4.42 -9.35 -29.74
CA THR A 630 -4.53 -8.50 -30.94
C THR A 630 -3.64 -7.25 -30.82
N LYS A 631 -2.83 -6.94 -31.85
CA LYS A 631 -2.10 -5.66 -31.92
C LYS A 631 -3.06 -4.53 -32.32
N ARG A 632 -3.11 -3.47 -31.52
CA ARG A 632 -4.07 -2.35 -31.57
C ARG A 632 -3.43 -1.03 -32.02
N TRP A 633 -2.18 -0.76 -31.71
CA TRP A 633 -1.37 0.35 -32.28
C TRP A 633 0.01 -0.19 -32.66
N ASP A 634 0.78 0.56 -33.47
CA ASP A 634 2.03 0.08 -34.05
C ASP A 634 3.27 0.49 -33.26
#